data_AF-A0A822DZE3-F1
#
_entry.id   AF-A0A822DZE3-F1
#
_cell.length_a   1.000
_cell.length_b   1.000
_cell.length_c   1.000
_cell.angle_alpha   90.00
_cell.angle_beta   90.00
_cell.angle_gamma   90.00
#
_symmetry.space_group_name_H-M   'P 1'
#
loop_
_entity.id
_entity.type
_entity.pdbx_description
1 polymer ?
#
loop_
_entity_poly.entity_id
_entity_poly.type
_entity_poly.pdbx_seq_one_letter_code
_entity_poly.pdbx_strand_id
1 'polypeptide(L)'
;MKHVRSDLREKFKRFVDDDRILIYLFHCNAQLPTGEKAFRTISDCFAWAKEPMIERIHLLDERIPIYFLHGEQSWITMESSFIIQENHENTFVETIKEAGHHIYADTPEEFEMY
;
A
#
# COMPACT_ATOMS: atom_id res chain seq x y z
N MET A 1 17.00 14.74 -11.33
CA MET A 1 16.12 14.10 -10.33
C MET A 1 14.88 14.94 -9.99
N LYS A 2 14.54 16.03 -10.71
CA LYS A 2 13.43 16.94 -10.36
C LYS A 2 12.02 16.52 -10.85
N HIS A 3 11.88 15.35 -11.48
CA HIS A 3 10.61 14.92 -12.10
C HIS A 3 10.25 13.46 -11.83
N VAL A 4 10.94 12.80 -10.89
CA VAL A 4 10.56 11.46 -10.47
C VAL A 4 9.40 11.64 -9.49
N ARG A 5 8.20 11.20 -9.89
CA ARG A 5 6.96 11.22 -9.09
C ARG A 5 6.29 12.58 -8.86
N SER A 6 6.08 13.38 -9.91
CA SER A 6 5.25 14.60 -9.81
C SER A 6 3.81 14.30 -9.38
N ASP A 7 3.32 13.08 -9.62
CA ASP A 7 2.03 12.58 -9.10
C ASP A 7 1.93 12.69 -7.57
N LEU A 8 3.04 12.47 -6.84
CA LEU A 8 3.05 12.57 -5.39
C LEU A 8 2.93 14.00 -4.90
N ARG A 9 3.46 14.98 -5.64
CA ARG A 9 3.28 16.39 -5.28
C ARG A 9 1.80 16.76 -5.34
N GLU A 10 1.13 16.44 -6.43
CA GLU A 10 -0.31 16.75 -6.57
C GLU A 10 -1.15 15.98 -5.55
N LYS A 11 -0.85 14.70 -5.33
CA LYS A 11 -1.58 13.86 -4.36
C LYS A 11 -1.53 14.42 -2.94
N PHE A 12 -0.36 14.89 -2.50
CA PHE A 12 -0.18 15.37 -1.12
C PHE A 12 -0.38 16.88 -0.94
N LYS A 13 -0.70 17.61 -2.01
CA LYS A 13 -0.84 19.08 -2.02
C LYS A 13 -1.80 19.62 -0.96
N ARG A 14 -2.85 18.88 -0.63
CA ARG A 14 -3.82 19.27 0.42
C ARG A 14 -3.28 19.18 1.84
N PHE A 15 -2.23 18.38 2.06
CA PHE A 15 -1.60 18.17 3.36
C PHE A 15 -0.30 18.95 3.50
N VAL A 16 0.43 19.09 2.39
CA VAL A 16 1.74 19.72 2.31
C VAL A 16 1.78 20.58 1.05
N ASP A 17 1.85 21.90 1.24
CA ASP A 17 1.72 22.93 0.20
C ASP A 17 3.05 23.27 -0.51
N ASP A 18 4.11 22.51 -0.24
CA ASP A 18 5.45 22.71 -0.80
C ASP A 18 6.14 21.39 -1.20
N ASP A 19 7.44 21.46 -1.46
CA ASP A 19 8.23 20.31 -1.91
C ASP A 19 8.70 19.36 -0.80
N ARG A 20 8.25 19.52 0.45
CA ARG A 20 8.69 18.69 1.58
C ARG A 20 8.50 17.20 1.32
N ILE A 21 7.42 16.77 0.66
CA ILE A 21 7.21 15.35 0.32
C ILE A 21 8.29 14.82 -0.63
N LEU A 22 8.62 15.58 -1.67
CA LEU A 22 9.65 15.19 -2.64
C LEU A 22 11.05 15.21 -2.00
N ILE A 23 11.32 16.20 -1.16
CA ILE A 23 12.58 16.33 -0.40
C ILE A 23 12.71 15.17 0.60
N TYR A 24 11.62 14.83 1.30
CA TYR A 24 11.58 13.68 2.21
C TYR A 24 11.91 12.38 1.49
N LEU A 25 11.23 12.09 0.38
CA LEU A 25 11.48 10.89 -0.43
C LEU A 25 12.92 10.85 -0.98
N PHE A 26 13.46 11.99 -1.38
CA PHE A 26 14.86 12.11 -1.77
C PHE A 26 15.76 11.68 -0.61
N HIS A 27 15.55 12.23 0.60
CA HIS A 27 16.40 11.92 1.75
C HIS A 27 16.25 10.47 2.26
N CYS A 28 15.08 9.84 2.11
CA CYS A 28 14.91 8.41 2.36
C CYS A 28 15.82 7.54 1.48
N ASN A 29 16.22 8.04 0.31
CA ASN A 29 16.95 7.28 -0.71
C ASN A 29 18.37 7.80 -0.99
N ALA A 30 18.70 9.02 -0.57
CA ALA A 30 19.99 9.67 -0.88
C ALA A 30 21.17 9.10 -0.08
N GLN A 31 20.90 8.52 1.09
CA GLN A 31 21.91 7.87 1.94
C GLN A 31 21.94 6.36 1.67
N LEU A 32 22.00 5.52 2.72
CA LEU A 32 21.81 4.08 2.58
C LEU A 32 20.31 3.82 2.35
N PRO A 33 19.88 3.39 1.15
CA PRO A 33 18.46 3.30 0.82
C PRO A 33 17.89 1.99 1.37
N THR A 34 17.78 1.88 2.69
CA THR A 34 17.34 0.66 3.37
C THR A 34 15.93 0.24 2.96
N GLY A 35 15.05 1.20 2.69
CA GLY A 35 13.70 0.94 2.17
C GLY A 35 13.73 0.24 0.82
N GLU A 36 14.38 0.82 -0.20
CA GLU A 36 14.49 0.21 -1.54
C GLU A 36 15.25 -1.13 -1.52
N LYS A 37 16.27 -1.25 -0.66
CA LYS A 37 16.98 -2.52 -0.47
C LYS A 37 16.07 -3.57 0.14
N ALA A 38 15.30 -3.23 1.16
CA ALA A 38 14.35 -4.13 1.79
C ALA A 38 13.26 -4.53 0.79
N PHE A 39 12.67 -3.57 0.08
CA PHE A 39 11.67 -3.79 -0.96
C PHE A 39 12.20 -4.74 -2.05
N ARG A 40 13.39 -4.49 -2.60
CA ARG A 40 14.04 -5.40 -3.55
C ARG A 40 14.37 -6.77 -2.97
N THR A 41 14.60 -6.86 -1.66
CA THR A 41 14.90 -8.13 -0.99
C THR A 41 13.64 -8.99 -0.89
N ILE A 42 12.49 -8.39 -0.57
CA ILE A 42 11.22 -9.09 -0.37
C ILE A 42 10.38 -9.22 -1.65
N SER A 43 10.75 -8.50 -2.71
CA SER A 43 10.07 -8.53 -4.01
C SER A 43 10.92 -9.17 -5.11
N ASP A 44 10.27 -9.85 -6.04
CA ASP A 44 10.83 -10.38 -7.29
C ASP A 44 10.49 -9.46 -8.48
N CYS A 45 10.62 -9.96 -9.71
CA CYS A 45 10.26 -9.31 -10.96
C CYS A 45 8.96 -8.49 -10.82
N PHE A 46 8.92 -7.29 -11.41
CA PHE A 46 7.76 -6.38 -11.37
C PHE A 46 7.15 -6.12 -9.98
N ALA A 47 7.96 -6.24 -8.92
CA ALA A 47 7.56 -5.98 -7.54
C ALA A 47 6.55 -7.00 -6.93
N TRP A 48 6.44 -8.20 -7.49
CA TRP A 48 5.70 -9.29 -6.82
C TRP A 48 6.35 -9.71 -5.52
N ALA A 49 5.57 -10.10 -4.51
CA ALA A 49 6.12 -10.63 -3.26
C ALA A 49 6.81 -11.99 -3.51
N LYS A 50 8.03 -12.17 -3.01
CA LYS A 50 8.75 -13.46 -3.07
C LYS A 50 8.09 -14.56 -2.24
N GLU A 51 7.57 -14.17 -1.09
CA GLU A 51 6.88 -15.07 -0.15
C GLU A 51 5.49 -14.49 0.16
N PRO A 52 4.51 -14.66 -0.75
CA PRO A 52 3.22 -14.01 -0.64
C PRO A 52 2.43 -14.52 0.57
N MET A 53 1.60 -13.65 1.14
CA MET A 53 0.85 -13.96 2.35
C MET A 53 -0.19 -15.08 2.15
N ILE A 54 -0.75 -15.18 0.94
CA ILE A 54 -1.75 -16.20 0.57
C ILE A 54 -1.28 -17.64 0.85
N GLU A 55 0.02 -17.92 0.73
CA GLU A 55 0.59 -19.25 0.99
C GLU A 55 0.84 -19.51 2.47
N ARG A 56 0.84 -18.46 3.30
CA ARG A 56 1.24 -18.51 4.72
C ARG A 56 0.13 -18.10 5.66
N ILE A 57 -1.05 -17.76 5.15
CA ILE A 57 -2.16 -17.23 5.94
C ILE A 57 -2.62 -18.22 7.02
N HIS A 58 -2.57 -19.51 6.74
CA HIS A 58 -2.90 -20.59 7.66
C HIS A 58 -1.99 -20.65 8.90
N LEU A 59 -0.86 -19.94 8.90
CA LEU A 59 0.03 -19.82 10.06
C LEU A 59 -0.38 -18.69 11.01
N LEU A 60 -1.26 -17.79 10.56
CA LEU A 60 -1.84 -16.75 11.42
C LEU A 60 -2.93 -17.37 12.29
N ASP A 61 -3.00 -16.95 13.55
CA ASP A 61 -4.08 -17.34 14.45
C ASP A 61 -5.42 -16.80 13.94
N GLU A 62 -6.40 -17.69 13.75
CA GLU A 62 -7.73 -17.38 13.20
C GLU A 62 -8.48 -16.28 13.98
N ARG A 63 -8.08 -16.01 15.23
CA ARG A 63 -8.69 -14.96 16.06
C ARG A 63 -8.18 -13.57 15.73
N ILE A 64 -7.11 -13.44 14.96
CA ILE A 64 -6.53 -12.14 14.58
C ILE A 64 -7.30 -11.60 13.37
N PRO A 65 -8.06 -10.49 13.50
CA PRO A 65 -8.81 -9.96 12.37
C PRO A 65 -7.86 -9.35 11.33
N ILE A 66 -8.19 -9.56 10.06
CA ILE A 66 -7.47 -8.98 8.91
C ILE A 66 -8.41 -8.07 8.14
N TYR A 67 -7.97 -6.85 7.85
CA TYR A 67 -8.68 -5.91 6.99
C TYR A 67 -7.85 -5.64 5.75
N PHE A 68 -8.39 -5.99 4.58
CA PHE A 68 -7.86 -5.56 3.30
C PHE A 68 -8.67 -4.38 2.78
N LEU A 69 -8.03 -3.22 2.75
CA LEU A 69 -8.62 -2.00 2.21
C LEU A 69 -8.04 -1.73 0.82
N HIS A 70 -8.89 -1.68 -0.20
CA HIS A 70 -8.50 -1.45 -1.59
C HIS A 70 -9.10 -0.15 -2.11
N GLY A 71 -8.33 0.64 -2.86
CA GLY A 71 -8.90 1.80 -3.56
C GLY A 71 -9.64 1.35 -4.82
N GLU A 72 -10.84 1.88 -5.05
CA GLU A 72 -11.68 1.61 -6.23
C GLU A 72 -10.92 1.82 -7.56
N GLN A 73 -10.02 2.79 -7.62
CA GLN A 73 -9.24 3.18 -8.80
C GLN A 73 -7.79 2.67 -8.74
N SER A 74 -7.51 1.72 -7.84
CA SER A 74 -6.19 1.11 -7.70
C SER A 74 -5.88 0.21 -8.90
N TRP A 75 -4.60 0.19 -9.29
CA TRP A 75 -4.09 -0.77 -10.28
C TRP A 75 -3.72 -2.12 -9.64
N ILE A 76 -3.65 -2.17 -8.30
CA ILE A 76 -3.54 -3.41 -7.53
C ILE A 76 -4.94 -3.99 -7.38
N THR A 77 -5.08 -5.25 -7.75
CA THR A 77 -6.35 -5.95 -7.81
C THR A 77 -6.67 -6.67 -6.50
N MET A 78 -7.95 -7.00 -6.29
CA MET A 78 -8.48 -7.50 -5.02
C MET A 78 -8.50 -9.04 -4.90
N GLU A 79 -8.19 -9.79 -5.97
CA GLU A 79 -8.45 -11.23 -6.02
C GLU A 79 -7.69 -11.99 -4.93
N SER A 80 -6.45 -11.58 -4.65
CA SER A 80 -5.67 -12.20 -3.57
C SER A 80 -6.30 -12.02 -2.18
N SER A 81 -6.97 -10.89 -1.94
CA SER A 81 -7.66 -10.63 -0.67
C SER A 81 -8.91 -11.48 -0.52
N PHE A 82 -9.67 -11.69 -1.61
CA PHE A 82 -10.82 -12.58 -1.59
C PHE A 82 -10.43 -14.04 -1.37
N ILE A 83 -9.36 -14.52 -2.02
CA ILE A 83 -8.86 -15.87 -1.76
C ILE A 83 -8.42 -16.02 -0.30
N ILE A 84 -7.78 -15.01 0.27
CA ILE A 84 -7.42 -15.02 1.70
C ILE A 84 -8.66 -15.06 2.58
N GLN A 85 -9.70 -14.29 2.25
CA GLN A 85 -10.96 -14.27 2.98
C GLN A 85 -11.67 -15.63 2.98
N GLU A 86 -11.59 -16.38 1.88
CA GLU A 86 -12.10 -17.76 1.81
C GLU A 86 -11.33 -18.74 2.70
N ASN A 87 -10.06 -18.47 2.99
CA ASN A 87 -9.17 -19.36 3.75
C ASN A 87 -8.94 -18.93 5.21
N HIS A 88 -9.46 -17.78 5.62
CA HIS A 88 -9.33 -17.24 6.98
C HIS A 88 -10.61 -16.46 7.33
N GLU A 89 -11.50 -17.08 8.12
CA GLU A 89 -12.87 -16.57 8.36
C GLU A 89 -12.91 -15.16 8.95
N ASN A 90 -11.91 -14.77 9.75
CA ASN A 90 -11.82 -13.45 10.37
C ASN A 90 -11.10 -12.43 9.45
N THR A 91 -11.53 -12.38 8.19
CA THR A 91 -10.99 -11.48 7.16
C THR A 91 -12.09 -10.63 6.56
N PHE A 92 -11.84 -9.34 6.46
CA PHE A 92 -12.72 -8.34 5.86
C PHE A 92 -12.03 -7.73 4.65
N VAL A 93 -12.78 -7.57 3.56
CA VAL A 93 -12.28 -6.99 2.30
C VAL A 93 -13.20 -5.84 1.95
N GLU A 94 -12.64 -4.64 1.92
CA GLU A 94 -13.40 -3.40 1.74
C GLU A 94 -12.80 -2.57 0.62
N THR A 95 -13.67 -1.83 -0.07
CA THR A 95 -13.28 -0.91 -1.15
C THR A 95 -13.53 0.53 -0.70
N ILE A 96 -12.47 1.34 -0.73
CA ILE A 96 -12.51 2.78 -0.49
C ILE A 96 -12.82 3.47 -1.83
N LYS A 97 -13.93 4.22 -1.87
CA LYS A 97 -14.39 4.92 -3.07
C LYS A 97 -13.51 6.11 -3.40
N GLU A 98 -13.47 6.44 -4.69
CA GLU A 98 -12.71 7.59 -5.22
C GLU A 98 -11.21 7.58 -4.88
N ALA A 99 -10.69 6.43 -4.43
CA ALA A 99 -9.31 6.28 -4.00
C ALA A 99 -8.50 5.37 -4.93
N GLY A 100 -7.24 5.72 -5.14
CA GLY A 100 -6.26 4.87 -5.82
C GLY A 100 -5.49 3.99 -4.84
N HIS A 101 -4.25 3.66 -5.17
CA HIS A 101 -3.40 2.80 -4.33
C HIS A 101 -3.06 3.42 -2.95
N HIS A 102 -2.97 4.75 -2.86
CA HIS A 102 -2.65 5.45 -1.62
C HIS A 102 -3.94 5.92 -0.94
N ILE A 103 -4.78 4.98 -0.48
CA ILE A 103 -6.13 5.25 0.06
C ILE A 103 -6.13 6.31 1.18
N TYR A 104 -5.14 6.26 2.07
CA TYR A 104 -4.95 7.21 3.18
C TYR A 104 -4.66 8.65 2.70
N ALA A 105 -4.19 8.82 1.47
CA ALA A 105 -3.87 10.10 0.88
C ALA A 105 -4.93 10.58 -0.13
N ASP A 106 -5.77 9.68 -0.65
CA ASP A 106 -6.82 9.99 -1.63
C ASP A 106 -8.16 10.29 -0.93
N THR A 107 -8.59 9.46 0.02
CA THR A 107 -9.85 9.63 0.76
C THR A 107 -9.67 9.29 2.25
N PRO A 108 -8.94 10.12 3.03
CA PRO A 108 -8.60 9.87 4.43
C PRO A 108 -9.86 9.74 5.29
N GLU A 109 -10.90 10.51 5.00
CA GLU A 109 -12.16 10.47 5.75
C GLU A 109 -12.84 9.10 5.64
N GLU A 110 -12.73 8.44 4.49
CA GLU A 110 -13.28 7.09 4.27
C GLU A 110 -12.34 6.01 4.81
N PHE A 111 -11.02 6.20 4.67
CA PHE A 111 -10.01 5.32 5.25
C PHE A 111 -10.13 5.24 6.79
N GLU A 112 -10.38 6.36 7.47
CA GLU A 112 -10.49 6.45 8.93
C GLU A 112 -11.74 5.76 9.51
N MET A 113 -12.68 5.30 8.68
CA MET A 113 -13.87 4.58 9.14
C MET A 113 -13.62 3.10 9.46
N TYR A 114 -12.43 2.57 9.13
CA TYR A 114 -12.03 1.18 9.32
C TYR A 114 -10.90 1.06 10.34
#